data_AF-A0A3N6FHT0-F1
#
_entry.id   AF-A0A3N6FHT0-F1
#
_cell.length_a   1.000
_cell.length_b   1.000
_cell.length_c   1.000
_cell.angle_alpha   90.00
_cell.angle_beta   90.00
_cell.angle_gamma   90.00
#
_symmetry.space_group_name_H-M   'P 1'
#
loop_
_entity.id
_entity.type
_entity.pdbx_description
1 polymer ?
#
loop_
_entity_poly.entity_id
_entity_poly.type
_entity_poly.pdbx_seq_one_letter_code
_entity_poly.pdbx_strand_id
1 'polypeptide(L)'
;MSAPALAALGVYGGTAWTIRSWATCPLGNDASNNIGLQMMMPVVWLCMTLLLLPLPLTLRRRTLRGGQPLLWLVLLVAVVALTLLYRLGMGWPDHPPGGPCVESYPLFPFTGGTGL
;
A
#
# COMPACT_ATOMS: atom_id res chain seq x y z
N MET A 1 -18.45 -1.69 10.39
CA MET A 1 -17.89 -2.82 9.61
C MET A 1 -17.17 -2.39 8.32
N SER A 2 -17.02 -1.09 8.02
CA SER A 2 -16.40 -0.60 6.77
C SER A 2 -14.87 -0.52 6.78
N ALA A 3 -14.24 -0.27 7.94
CA ALA A 3 -12.78 -0.15 8.06
C ALA A 3 -11.99 -1.37 7.54
N PRO A 4 -12.31 -2.63 7.89
CA PRO A 4 -11.56 -3.79 7.38
C PRO A 4 -11.73 -4.00 5.87
N ALA A 5 -12.91 -3.69 5.31
CA ALA A 5 -13.16 -3.79 3.88
C ALA A 5 -12.40 -2.71 3.09
N LEU A 6 -12.40 -1.47 3.60
CA LEU A 6 -11.63 -0.36 3.02
C LEU A 6 -10.12 -0.62 3.09
N ALA A 7 -9.63 -1.17 4.21
CA ALA A 7 -8.25 -1.59 4.33
C ALA A 7 -7.91 -2.70 3.32
N ALA A 8 -8.80 -3.68 3.12
CA ALA A 8 -8.57 -4.75 2.15
C ALA A 8 -8.47 -4.21 0.71
N LEU A 9 -9.34 -3.26 0.35
CA LEU A 9 -9.26 -2.56 -0.95
C LEU A 9 -7.96 -1.77 -1.09
N GLY A 10 -7.56 -1.05 -0.04
CA GLY A 10 -6.32 -0.25 -0.04
C GLY A 10 -5.06 -1.10 -0.19
N VAL A 11 -4.99 -2.23 0.52
CA VAL A 11 -3.88 -3.19 0.41
C VAL A 11 -3.88 -3.85 -0.96
N TYR A 12 -5.01 -4.43 -1.39
CA TYR A 12 -5.09 -5.10 -2.68
C TYR A 12 -4.77 -4.16 -3.84
N GLY A 13 -5.32 -2.95 -3.84
CA GLY A 13 -5.03 -1.94 -4.85
C GLY A 13 -3.56 -1.50 -4.85
N GLY A 14 -2.98 -1.29 -3.66
CA GLY A 14 -1.56 -0.95 -3.52
C GLY A 14 -0.64 -2.06 -4.06
N THR A 15 -0.93 -3.31 -3.68
CA THR A 15 -0.16 -4.48 -4.13
C THR A 15 -0.32 -4.71 -5.63
N ALA A 16 -1.54 -4.66 -6.18
CA ALA A 16 -1.77 -4.84 -7.61
C ALA A 16 -1.11 -3.73 -8.45
N TRP A 17 -1.14 -2.49 -7.97
CA TRP A 17 -0.42 -1.40 -8.63
C TRP A 17 1.09 -1.66 -8.63
N THR A 18 1.65 -2.05 -7.50
CA THR A 18 3.09 -2.32 -7.36
C THR A 18 3.54 -3.48 -8.24
N ILE A 19 2.77 -4.57 -8.29
CA ILE A 19 3.03 -5.69 -9.21
C ILE A 19 3.06 -5.21 -10.67
N ARG A 20 2.12 -4.34 -11.04
CA ARG A 20 2.02 -3.80 -12.40
C ARG A 20 3.18 -2.88 -12.74
N SER A 21 3.64 -2.05 -11.81
CA SER A 21 4.80 -1.18 -12.06
C SER A 21 6.08 -2.00 -12.23
N TRP A 22 6.31 -3.00 -11.38
CA TRP A 22 7.48 -3.87 -11.47
C TRP A 22 7.50 -4.79 -12.69
N ALA A 23 6.33 -5.13 -13.26
CA ALA A 23 6.26 -5.92 -14.50
C ALA A 23 6.96 -5.24 -15.70
N THR A 24 7.15 -3.92 -15.66
CA THR A 24 7.85 -3.15 -16.71
C THR A 24 9.34 -2.95 -16.44
N CYS A 25 9.83 -3.42 -15.29
CA CYS A 25 11.20 -3.21 -14.85
C CYS A 25 12.10 -4.40 -15.24
N PRO A 26 13.41 -4.19 -15.44
CA PRO A 26 14.32 -5.22 -15.96
C PRO A 26 14.45 -6.45 -15.05
N LEU A 27 14.27 -6.29 -13.73
CA LEU A 27 14.25 -7.40 -12.77
C LEU A 27 12.89 -8.11 -12.69
N GLY A 28 11.84 -7.55 -13.30
CA GLY A 28 10.50 -8.11 -13.29
C GLY A 28 9.89 -8.28 -11.89
N ASN A 29 8.78 -9.03 -11.83
CA ASN A 29 8.14 -9.43 -10.59
C ASN A 29 8.10 -10.96 -10.50
N ASP A 30 9.22 -11.54 -10.06
CA ASP A 30 9.40 -12.98 -9.94
C ASP A 30 8.50 -13.62 -8.86
N ALA A 31 8.40 -14.95 -8.89
CA ALA A 31 7.55 -15.72 -7.98
C ALA A 31 7.89 -15.48 -6.50
N SER A 32 9.17 -15.32 -6.15
CA SER A 32 9.62 -15.00 -4.79
C SER A 32 9.09 -13.64 -4.31
N ASN A 33 9.05 -12.65 -5.19
CA ASN A 33 8.55 -11.30 -4.89
C ASN A 33 7.05 -11.29 -4.70
N ASN A 34 6.31 -12.03 -5.53
CA ASN A 34 4.89 -12.24 -5.33
C ASN A 34 4.58 -12.92 -3.99
N ILE A 35 5.37 -13.93 -3.60
CA ILE A 35 5.19 -14.59 -2.29
C ILE A 35 5.49 -13.62 -1.14
N GLY A 36 6.58 -12.85 -1.22
CA GLY A 36 6.93 -11.85 -0.21
C GLY A 36 5.85 -10.79 -0.05
N LEU A 37 5.30 -10.29 -1.16
CA LEU A 37 4.16 -9.35 -1.16
C LEU A 37 2.93 -9.97 -0.50
N GLN A 38 2.55 -11.20 -0.89
CA GLN A 38 1.39 -11.90 -0.32
C GLN A 38 1.53 -12.15 1.19
N MET A 39 2.74 -12.45 1.67
CA MET A 39 3.00 -12.61 3.11
C MET A 39 2.86 -11.28 3.89
N MET A 40 3.20 -10.15 3.26
CA MET A 40 3.07 -8.82 3.87
C MET A 40 1.64 -8.26 3.80
N MET A 41 0.83 -8.65 2.81
CA MET A 41 -0.57 -8.20 2.69
C MET A 41 -1.39 -8.30 3.98
N PRO A 42 -1.43 -9.43 4.72
CA PRO A 42 -2.20 -9.52 5.96
C PRO A 42 -1.66 -8.58 7.06
N VAL A 43 -0.35 -8.39 7.14
CA VAL A 43 0.29 -7.49 8.13
C VAL A 43 -0.11 -6.05 7.83
N VAL A 44 0.05 -5.62 6.58
CA VAL A 44 -0.32 -4.26 6.13
C VAL A 44 -1.82 -4.03 6.28
N TRP A 45 -2.64 -5.04 6.00
CA TRP A 45 -4.08 -4.97 6.17
C TRP A 45 -4.47 -4.76 7.64
N LEU A 46 -3.85 -5.50 8.57
CA LEU A 46 -4.06 -5.30 10.00
C LEU A 46 -3.63 -3.89 10.42
N CYS A 47 -2.47 -3.41 9.98
CA CYS A 47 -1.99 -2.06 10.28
C CYS A 47 -2.96 -0.98 9.76
N MET A 48 -3.37 -1.05 8.48
CA MET A 48 -4.35 -0.12 7.90
C MET A 48 -5.68 -0.17 8.63
N THR A 49 -6.17 -1.37 8.99
CA THR A 49 -7.43 -1.53 9.72
C THR A 49 -7.36 -0.88 11.09
N LEU A 50 -6.26 -1.09 11.83
CA LEU A 50 -6.03 -0.48 13.14
C LEU A 50 -5.95 1.06 13.07
N LEU A 51 -5.40 1.62 11.98
CA LEU A 51 -5.33 3.07 11.76
C LEU A 51 -6.69 3.66 11.34
N LEU A 52 -7.51 2.92 10.59
CA LEU A 52 -8.83 3.36 10.13
C LEU A 52 -9.94 3.21 11.18
N LEU A 53 -9.77 2.31 12.15
CA LEU A 53 -10.68 2.09 13.28
C LEU A 53 -10.94 3.33 14.17
N PRO A 54 -9.91 4.10 14.59
CA PRO A 54 -10.11 5.28 15.44
C PRO A 54 -10.68 6.49 14.71
N LEU A 55 -10.52 6.58 13.38
CA LEU A 55 -11.03 7.71 12.58
C LEU A 55 -12.53 8.00 12.81
N PRO A 56 -13.46 7.04 12.65
CA PRO A 56 -14.87 7.32 12.86
C PRO A 56 -15.19 7.73 14.31
N LEU A 57 -14.44 7.23 15.29
CA LEU A 57 -14.61 7.61 16.71
C LEU A 57 -14.14 9.04 16.97
N THR A 58 -12.99 9.45 16.43
CA THR A 58 -12.45 10.81 16.59
C THR A 58 -13.29 11.84 15.84
N LEU A 59 -13.75 11.52 14.63
CA LEU A 59 -14.63 12.37 13.82
C LEU A 59 -16.01 12.56 14.48
N ARG A 60 -16.56 11.50 15.09
CA ARG A 60 -17.83 11.58 15.82
C ARG A 60 -17.71 12.40 17.10
N ARG A 61 -16.57 12.29 17.82
CA ARG A 61 -16.28 13.13 19.00
C ARG A 61 -16.09 14.60 18.65
N ARG A 62 -15.47 14.91 17.50
CA ARG A 62 -15.24 16.29 17.05
C ARG A 62 -16.46 16.97 16.42
N THR A 63 -17.64 16.34 16.48
CA THR A 63 -18.89 16.90 15.93
C THR A 63 -18.68 17.50 14.53
N LEU A 64 -18.12 16.71 13.61
CA LEU A 64 -18.14 17.12 12.21
C LEU A 64 -19.60 17.33 11.78
N ARG A 65 -19.93 18.59 11.49
CA ARG A 65 -21.24 19.01 11.00
C ARG A 65 -21.55 18.44 9.60
N GLY A 66 -20.56 17.90 8.90
CA GLY A 66 -20.79 17.12 7.69
C GLY A 66 -21.18 15.70 8.07
N GLY A 67 -22.41 15.32 7.77
CA GLY A 67 -22.96 14.00 8.09
C GLY A 67 -22.25 12.83 7.41
N GLN A 68 -22.99 11.73 7.23
CA GLN A 68 -22.49 10.47 6.65
C GLN A 68 -21.57 10.60 5.41
N PRO A 69 -21.83 11.46 4.40
CA PRO A 69 -20.96 11.53 3.21
C PRO A 69 -19.56 12.09 3.51
N LEU A 70 -19.43 13.04 4.44
CA LEU A 70 -18.14 13.62 4.80
C LEU A 70 -17.27 12.58 5.50
N LEU A 71 -17.87 11.75 6.37
CA LEU A 71 -17.20 10.64 7.04
C LEU A 71 -16.60 9.65 6.03
N TRP A 72 -17.36 9.32 4.97
CA TRP A 72 -16.90 8.43 3.90
C TRP A 72 -15.77 9.04 3.08
N LEU A 73 -15.85 10.34 2.77
CA LEU A 73 -14.78 11.06 2.08
C LEU A 73 -13.47 11.04 2.87
N VAL A 74 -13.53 11.31 4.18
CA VAL A 74 -12.34 11.27 5.05
C VAL A 74 -11.76 9.86 5.12
N LEU A 75 -12.60 8.83 5.23
CA LEU A 75 -12.14 7.44 5.21
C LEU A 75 -11.48 7.07 3.87
N LEU A 76 -12.05 7.50 2.75
CA LEU A 76 -11.46 7.27 1.42
C LEU A 76 -10.11 7.96 1.29
N VAL A 77 -10.00 9.24 1.70
CA VAL A 77 -8.73 9.97 1.68
C VAL A 77 -7.69 9.29 2.57
N ALA A 78 -8.08 8.83 3.76
CA ALA A 78 -7.20 8.10 4.65
C ALA A 78 -6.70 6.78 4.03
N VAL A 79 -7.57 6.02 3.38
CA VAL A 79 -7.20 4.78 2.67
C VAL A 79 -6.21 5.09 1.55
N VAL A 80 -6.48 6.09 0.71
CA VAL A 80 -5.58 6.48 -0.38
C VAL A 80 -4.22 6.92 0.17
N ALA A 81 -4.18 7.74 1.21
CA ALA A 81 -2.94 8.18 1.84
C ALA A 81 -2.14 6.99 2.42
N LEU A 82 -2.81 6.07 3.10
CA LEU A 82 -2.18 4.85 3.63
C LEU A 82 -1.67 3.94 2.50
N THR A 83 -2.40 3.82 1.39
CA THR A 83 -1.97 3.03 0.23
C THR A 83 -0.75 3.64 -0.43
N LEU A 84 -0.68 4.98 -0.54
CA LEU A 84 0.50 5.68 -1.03
C LEU A 84 1.69 5.50 -0.09
N LEU A 85 1.48 5.62 1.23
CA LEU A 85 2.51 5.35 2.24
C LEU A 85 3.03 3.92 2.18
N TYR A 86 2.14 2.94 2.04
CA TYR A 86 2.51 1.54 1.85
C TYR A 86 3.41 1.36 0.61
N ARG A 87 3.02 1.98 -0.52
CA ARG A 87 3.80 1.91 -1.76
C ARG A 87 5.16 2.60 -1.64
N LEU A 88 5.22 3.77 -1.00
CA LEU A 88 6.48 4.48 -0.72
C LEU A 88 7.39 3.64 0.18
N GLY A 89 6.83 2.99 1.21
CA GLY A 89 7.55 2.08 2.07
C GLY A 89 8.08 0.85 1.32
N MET A 90 7.33 0.35 0.33
CA MET A 90 7.80 -0.73 -0.55
C MET A 90 8.88 -0.31 -1.54
N GLY A 91 9.06 0.98 -1.80
CA GLY A 91 10.21 1.47 -2.57
C GLY A 91 11.50 1.49 -1.74
N TRP A 92 11.41 1.41 -0.41
CA TRP A 92 12.54 1.70 0.48
C TRP A 92 13.10 0.45 1.21
N PRO A 93 14.43 0.29 1.35
CA PRO A 93 15.48 1.13 0.77
C PRO A 93 15.56 0.98 -0.76
N ASP A 94 15.71 2.13 -1.42
CA ASP A 94 15.57 2.27 -2.87
C ASP A 94 16.73 1.65 -3.65
N HIS A 95 16.40 0.80 -4.62
CA HIS A 95 17.27 0.61 -5.77
C HIS A 95 16.90 1.60 -6.88
N PRO A 96 17.91 2.28 -7.47
CA PRO A 96 17.65 3.24 -8.52
C PRO A 96 16.97 2.56 -9.72
N PRO A 97 16.01 3.22 -10.37
CA PRO A 97 15.37 2.68 -11.56
C PRO A 97 16.42 2.34 -12.63
N GLY A 98 16.50 1.06 -13.00
CA GLY A 98 17.30 0.59 -14.13
C GLY A 98 16.46 0.47 -15.39
N GLY A 99 17.01 0.85 -16.54
CA GLY A 99 16.33 0.70 -17.84
C GLY A 99 15.08 1.60 -17.99
N PRO A 100 14.00 1.15 -18.66
CA PRO A 100 12.79 1.94 -18.91
C PRO A 100 11.86 2.07 -17.68
N CYS A 101 12.24 1.47 -16.55
CA CYS A 101 11.50 1.52 -15.30
C CYS A 101 11.58 2.93 -14.72
N VAL A 102 10.44 3.53 -14.36
CA VAL A 102 10.38 4.84 -13.70
C VAL A 102 10.20 4.74 -12.18
N GLU A 103 10.03 3.53 -11.66
CA GLU A 103 9.67 3.27 -10.26
C GLU A 103 10.79 2.51 -9.53
N SER A 104 11.09 2.87 -8.29
CA SER A 104 12.07 2.13 -7.48
C SER A 104 11.49 0.77 -7.05
N TYR A 105 12.38 -0.20 -6.85
CA TYR A 105 12.06 -1.51 -6.29
C TYR A 105 12.85 -1.72 -4.98
N PRO A 106 12.27 -2.43 -4.00
CA PRO A 106 12.92 -2.63 -2.71
C PRO A 106 14.13 -3.56 -2.87
N LEU A 107 15.15 -3.34 -2.04
CA LEU A 107 16.30 -4.26 -1.92
C LEU A 107 15.89 -5.68 -1.49
N PHE A 108 14.74 -5.85 -0.84
CA PHE A 108 14.20 -7.14 -0.42
C PHE A 108 12.84 -7.37 -1.07
N PRO A 109 12.58 -8.53 -1.72
CA PRO A 109 13.36 -9.78 -1.69
C PRO A 109 14.36 -9.94 -2.86
N PHE A 110 14.71 -8.86 -3.55
CA PHE A 110 15.59 -8.84 -4.73
C PHE A 110 17.09 -9.00 -4.39
N THR A 111 17.45 -9.87 -3.44
CA THR A 111 18.83 -10.01 -2.94
C THR A 111 19.81 -10.75 -3.87
N GLY A 112 19.44 -11.07 -5.11
CA GLY A 112 20.21 -11.96 -5.98
C GLY A 112 20.60 -11.44 -7.37
N GLY A 113 20.17 -10.23 -7.74
CA GLY A 113 20.30 -9.72 -9.12
C GLY A 113 21.10 -8.43 -9.24
N THR A 114 22.18 -8.26 -8.48
CA THR A 114 23.19 -7.24 -8.82
C THR A 114 24.03 -7.76 -9.99
N GLY A 115 23.42 -7.75 -11.18
CA GLY A 115 24.12 -8.03 -12.42
C GLY A 115 25.20 -6.97 -12.65
N LEU A 116 26.45 -7.35 -12.39
CA LEU A 116 27.56 -6.99 -13.27
C LEU A 116 27.40 -7.72 -14.60
#